data_AF-A0A7K2PZE2-F1
#
_entry.id   AF-A0A7K2PZE2-F1
#
_cell.length_a   1.000
_cell.length_b   1.000
_cell.length_c   1.000
_cell.angle_alpha   90.00
_cell.angle_beta   90.00
_cell.angle_gamma   90.00
#
_symmetry.space_group_name_H-M   'P 1'
#
loop_
_entity.id
_entity.type
_entity.pdbx_description
1 polymer ?
#
loop_
_entity_poly.entity_id
_entity_poly.type
_entity_poly.pdbx_seq_one_letter_code
_entity_poly.pdbx_strand_id
1 'polypeptide(L)'
;MAGMDAFIDRLDPDMCVVTAAADGDRAGCLVGFSSQCSIEPVRYAVWLSKANRTYRVARTAPRLAVHLLTREQRGLAELFGGETGDRTDKFVRVPWREEAGGAVVLDEASAWFVGRVVQRVEGGDHVGFVLEPETWGGREASGALGLRRLSDCTSSRPGPDPRSRLAYVDQYTLNKEGLKERITDST
;
A
#
# COMPACT_ATOMS: atom_id res chain seq x y z
N MET A 1 -16.74 -3.10 -20.98
CA MET A 1 -15.89 -2.95 -19.79
C MET A 1 -16.03 -1.59 -19.08
N ALA A 2 -16.43 -0.50 -19.74
CA ALA A 2 -16.53 0.84 -19.13
C ALA A 2 -17.48 1.00 -17.91
N GLY A 3 -18.46 0.10 -17.74
CA GLY A 3 -19.44 0.21 -16.65
C GLY A 3 -18.88 -0.14 -15.26
N MET A 4 -18.04 -1.18 -15.16
CA MET A 4 -17.47 -1.61 -13.88
C MET A 4 -16.37 -0.66 -13.41
N ASP A 5 -15.52 -0.18 -14.32
CA ASP A 5 -14.49 0.81 -14.00
C ASP A 5 -15.11 2.06 -13.33
N ALA A 6 -16.21 2.57 -13.89
CA ALA A 6 -16.91 3.70 -13.30
C ALA A 6 -17.50 3.42 -11.91
N PHE A 7 -17.90 2.18 -11.61
CA PHE A 7 -18.35 1.81 -10.26
C PHE A 7 -17.16 1.79 -9.29
N ILE A 8 -16.05 1.16 -9.68
CA ILE A 8 -14.84 1.06 -8.85
C ILE A 8 -14.25 2.44 -8.56
N ASP A 9 -14.20 3.33 -9.55
CA ASP A 9 -13.64 4.67 -9.37
C ASP A 9 -14.45 5.53 -8.37
N ARG A 10 -15.74 5.21 -8.14
CA ARG A 10 -16.57 5.87 -7.12
C ARG A 10 -16.28 5.46 -5.68
N LEU A 11 -15.57 4.34 -5.47
CA LEU A 11 -15.33 3.80 -4.13
C LEU A 11 -14.37 4.68 -3.31
N ASP A 12 -13.49 5.43 -3.97
CA ASP A 12 -12.51 6.35 -3.36
C ASP A 12 -11.88 5.82 -2.06
N PRO A 13 -11.16 4.67 -2.12
CA PRO A 13 -10.69 4.01 -0.92
C PRO A 13 -9.68 4.85 -0.15
N ASP A 14 -9.56 4.59 1.14
CA ASP A 14 -8.45 5.08 1.94
C ASP A 14 -7.13 4.45 1.46
N MET A 15 -6.09 5.27 1.38
CA MET A 15 -4.76 4.85 0.97
C MET A 15 -3.89 4.63 2.22
N CYS A 16 -3.18 3.50 2.24
CA CYS A 16 -2.22 3.17 3.29
C CYS A 16 -0.88 2.79 2.69
N VAL A 17 0.19 2.88 3.48
CA VAL A 17 1.48 2.29 3.11
C VAL A 17 1.63 0.94 3.79
N VAL A 18 1.94 -0.08 2.99
CA VAL A 18 2.31 -1.41 3.50
C VAL A 18 3.81 -1.58 3.35
N THR A 19 4.47 -2.00 4.43
CA THR A 19 5.88 -2.41 4.41
C THR A 19 6.00 -3.90 4.72
N ALA A 20 7.05 -4.50 4.17
CA ALA A 20 7.41 -5.89 4.35
C ALA A 20 8.93 -5.98 4.58
N ALA A 21 9.34 -6.91 5.42
CA ALA A 21 10.74 -7.27 5.61
C ALA A 21 10.88 -8.78 5.72
N ALA A 22 11.87 -9.34 5.02
CA ALA A 22 12.20 -10.76 5.02
C ALA A 22 13.62 -10.95 4.49
N ASP A 23 14.36 -11.92 5.04
CA ASP A 23 15.65 -12.35 4.52
C ASP A 23 16.70 -11.21 4.34
N GLY A 24 16.66 -10.22 5.24
CA GLY A 24 17.53 -9.03 5.19
C GLY A 24 17.11 -7.98 4.16
N ASP A 25 16.03 -8.19 3.43
CA ASP A 25 15.44 -7.23 2.51
C ASP A 25 14.21 -6.54 3.11
N ARG A 26 13.96 -5.31 2.67
CA ARG A 26 12.77 -4.52 2.98
C ARG A 26 12.20 -3.84 1.76
N ALA A 27 10.88 -3.75 1.72
CA ALA A 27 10.14 -3.04 0.67
C ALA A 27 8.88 -2.42 1.25
N GLY A 28 8.35 -1.42 0.56
CA GLY A 28 7.06 -0.84 0.91
C GLY A 28 6.37 -0.27 -0.32
N CYS A 29 5.05 -0.20 -0.29
CA CYS A 29 4.26 0.44 -1.34
C CYS A 29 2.97 1.06 -0.80
N LEU A 30 2.42 2.00 -1.56
CA LEU A 30 1.08 2.50 -1.32
C LEU A 30 0.04 1.47 -1.78
N VAL A 31 -1.01 1.30 -1.00
CA VAL A 31 -2.09 0.32 -1.19
C VAL A 31 -3.43 1.00 -1.00
N GLY A 32 -4.36 0.81 -1.94
CA GLY A 32 -5.76 1.24 -1.81
C GLY A 32 -6.74 0.07 -1.64
N PHE A 33 -6.26 -1.17 -1.76
CA PHE A 33 -7.08 -2.37 -1.60
C PHE A 33 -6.81 -2.92 -0.20
N SER A 34 -7.54 -2.41 0.79
CA SER A 34 -7.36 -2.79 2.18
C SER A 34 -8.62 -2.55 3.01
N SER A 35 -8.92 -3.46 3.94
CA SER A 35 -10.04 -3.30 4.87
C SER A 35 -9.92 -4.23 6.07
N GLN A 36 -10.62 -3.91 7.15
CA GLN A 36 -10.96 -4.92 8.13
C GLN A 36 -11.79 -6.01 7.44
N CYS A 37 -11.49 -7.28 7.73
CA CYS A 37 -12.19 -8.44 7.16
C CYS A 37 -12.73 -9.40 8.22
N SER A 38 -12.47 -9.15 9.50
CA SER A 38 -13.09 -9.86 10.63
C SER A 38 -13.11 -8.99 11.89
N ILE A 39 -14.13 -9.22 12.71
CA ILE A 39 -14.31 -8.58 14.02
C ILE A 39 -13.69 -9.45 15.13
N GLU A 40 -14.01 -10.74 15.20
CA GLU A 40 -13.50 -11.66 16.22
C GLU A 40 -13.12 -13.02 15.58
N PRO A 41 -11.82 -13.38 15.54
CA PRO A 41 -10.67 -12.54 15.87
C PRO A 41 -10.55 -11.34 14.92
N VAL A 42 -9.94 -10.25 15.36
CA VAL A 42 -9.68 -9.08 14.50
C VAL A 42 -8.79 -9.50 13.33
N ARG A 43 -9.25 -9.24 12.09
CA ARG A 43 -8.46 -9.48 10.87
C ARG A 43 -8.49 -8.26 9.97
N TYR A 44 -7.36 -7.98 9.35
CA TYR A 44 -7.22 -6.91 8.36
C TYR A 44 -6.58 -7.46 7.09
N ALA A 45 -7.16 -7.16 5.93
CA ALA A 45 -6.66 -7.61 4.65
C ALA A 45 -5.98 -6.45 3.92
N VAL A 46 -4.83 -6.73 3.31
CA VAL A 46 -4.17 -5.85 2.34
C VAL A 46 -3.89 -6.64 1.07
N TRP A 47 -4.10 -6.03 -0.10
CA TRP A 47 -3.86 -6.70 -1.38
C TRP A 47 -2.65 -6.08 -2.07
N LEU A 48 -1.65 -6.92 -2.37
CA LEU A 48 -0.42 -6.49 -3.02
C LEU A 48 -0.38 -7.01 -4.45
N SER A 49 -0.14 -6.11 -5.41
CA SER A 49 0.08 -6.48 -6.82
C SER A 49 1.30 -7.39 -6.93
N LYS A 50 1.18 -8.48 -7.68
CA LYS A 50 2.28 -9.41 -7.97
C LYS A 50 3.45 -8.77 -8.70
N ALA A 51 3.21 -7.65 -9.39
CA ALA A 51 4.25 -6.87 -10.07
C ALA A 51 5.11 -6.06 -9.09
N ASN A 52 4.61 -5.78 -7.89
CA ASN A 52 5.28 -4.90 -6.93
C ASN A 52 6.45 -5.62 -6.23
N ARG A 53 7.59 -4.93 -6.07
CA ARG A 53 8.70 -5.43 -5.25
C ARG A 53 8.26 -5.75 -3.82
N THR A 54 7.34 -4.97 -3.27
CA THR A 54 6.77 -5.23 -1.93
C THR A 54 6.11 -6.59 -1.84
N TYR A 55 5.41 -7.04 -2.89
CA TYR A 55 4.84 -8.40 -2.91
C TYR A 55 5.94 -9.47 -2.87
N ARG A 56 7.03 -9.29 -3.61
CA ARG A 56 8.14 -10.26 -3.63
C ARG A 56 8.75 -10.46 -2.24
N VAL A 57 8.92 -9.40 -1.48
CA VAL A 57 9.38 -9.46 -0.07
C VAL A 57 8.28 -10.00 0.85
N ALA A 58 7.04 -9.53 0.72
CA ALA A 58 5.90 -9.95 1.54
C ALA A 58 5.58 -11.45 1.42
N ARG A 59 5.92 -12.07 0.29
CA ARG A 59 5.67 -13.50 0.06
C ARG A 59 6.35 -14.38 1.11
N THR A 60 7.54 -14.02 1.57
CA THR A 60 8.27 -14.75 2.63
C THR A 60 8.21 -14.05 3.99
N ALA A 61 7.75 -12.80 4.06
CA ALA A 61 7.62 -12.07 5.31
C ALA A 61 6.61 -12.71 6.28
N PRO A 62 6.96 -12.93 7.57
CA PRO A 62 6.02 -13.41 8.57
C PRO A 62 5.05 -12.32 9.04
N ARG A 63 5.43 -11.05 8.87
CA ARG A 63 4.69 -9.87 9.32
C ARG A 63 4.69 -8.79 8.25
N LEU A 64 3.64 -8.00 8.22
CA LEU A 64 3.56 -6.75 7.46
C LEU A 64 3.20 -5.62 8.43
N ALA A 65 3.68 -4.40 8.13
CA ALA A 65 3.19 -3.21 8.82
C ALA A 65 2.32 -2.39 7.88
N VAL A 66 1.19 -1.90 8.40
CA VAL A 66 0.21 -1.07 7.67
C VAL A 66 0.20 0.31 8.32
N HIS A 67 0.31 1.35 7.50
CA HIS A 67 0.43 2.74 7.94
C HIS A 67 -0.70 3.56 7.34
N LEU A 68 -1.54 4.14 8.18
CA LEU A 68 -2.55 5.10 7.76
C LEU A 68 -1.90 6.45 7.51
N LEU A 69 -2.24 7.04 6.37
CA LEU A 69 -1.76 8.36 5.97
C LEU A 69 -2.88 9.39 6.06
N THR A 70 -2.57 10.59 6.57
CA THR A 70 -3.45 11.75 6.46
C THR A 70 -3.22 12.50 5.15
N ARG A 71 -4.13 13.45 4.85
CA ARG A 71 -4.02 14.36 3.71
C ARG A 71 -2.74 15.21 3.76
N GLU A 72 -2.18 15.50 4.92
CA GLU A 72 -0.94 16.27 5.04
C GLU A 72 0.29 15.43 4.65
N GLN A 73 0.21 14.11 4.75
CA GLN A 73 1.31 13.17 4.48
C GLN A 73 1.45 12.82 2.99
N ARG A 74 1.34 13.84 2.13
CA ARG A 74 1.44 13.70 0.67
C ARG A 74 2.79 13.10 0.23
N GLY A 75 3.89 13.56 0.84
CA GLY A 75 5.24 13.11 0.48
C GLY A 75 5.45 11.60 0.67
N LEU A 76 4.90 11.03 1.75
CA LEU A 76 4.92 9.57 1.96
C LEU A 76 4.11 8.84 0.87
N ALA A 77 2.93 9.34 0.54
CA ALA A 77 2.10 8.73 -0.49
C ALA A 77 2.78 8.76 -1.87
N GLU A 78 3.38 9.89 -2.25
CA GLU A 78 4.12 10.03 -3.52
C GLU A 78 5.36 9.14 -3.54
N LEU A 79 6.13 9.08 -2.45
CA LEU A 79 7.31 8.23 -2.37
C LEU A 79 6.96 6.76 -2.50
N PHE A 80 5.97 6.28 -1.74
CA PHE A 80 5.62 4.86 -1.72
C PHE A 80 4.72 4.42 -2.88
N GLY A 81 4.06 5.35 -3.58
CA GLY A 81 3.20 5.09 -4.74
C GLY A 81 3.80 5.47 -6.09
N GLY A 82 4.84 6.31 -6.14
CA GLY A 82 5.47 6.78 -7.37
C GLY A 82 6.88 6.24 -7.63
N GLU A 83 7.47 5.51 -6.68
CA GLU A 83 8.81 4.93 -6.84
C GLU A 83 8.78 3.42 -6.63
N THR A 84 9.34 2.68 -7.61
CA THR A 84 9.56 1.25 -7.43
C THR A 84 10.78 1.00 -6.54
N GLY A 85 10.62 0.11 -5.56
CA GLY A 85 11.73 -0.33 -4.73
C GLY A 85 12.82 -1.10 -5.50
N ASP A 86 12.60 -1.44 -6.77
CA ASP A 86 13.60 -2.10 -7.63
C ASP A 86 14.73 -1.16 -8.05
N ARG A 87 14.49 0.15 -8.02
CA ARG A 87 15.42 1.17 -8.51
C ARG A 87 15.79 2.18 -7.43
N THR A 88 14.89 2.38 -6.47
CA THR A 88 15.02 3.44 -5.47
C THR A 88 14.89 2.83 -4.08
N ASP A 89 15.93 2.97 -3.24
CA ASP A 89 15.76 2.76 -1.80
C ASP A 89 14.97 3.93 -1.23
N LYS A 90 13.69 3.72 -0.96
CA LYS A 90 12.79 4.73 -0.40
C LYS A 90 13.08 5.03 1.06
N PHE A 91 13.63 4.05 1.77
CA PHE A 91 13.81 4.09 3.22
C PHE A 91 14.98 4.97 3.65
N VAL A 92 15.87 5.38 2.74
CA VAL A 92 16.89 6.41 3.03
C VAL A 92 16.32 7.82 3.09
N ARG A 93 15.08 8.01 2.61
CA ARG A 93 14.43 9.33 2.50
C ARG A 93 13.40 9.59 3.59
N VAL A 94 13.11 8.60 4.42
CA VAL A 94 12.08 8.67 5.48
C VAL A 94 12.62 8.01 6.75
N PRO A 95 12.36 8.56 7.94
CA PRO A 95 12.67 7.88 9.19
C PRO A 95 11.80 6.63 9.36
N TRP A 96 12.43 5.55 9.77
CA TRP A 96 11.79 4.28 10.07
C TRP A 96 12.56 3.56 11.17
N ARG A 97 11.87 2.63 11.81
CA ARG A 97 12.45 1.76 12.84
C ARG A 97 11.98 0.33 12.66
N GLU A 98 12.72 -0.59 13.26
CA GLU A 98 12.29 -1.98 13.39
C GLU A 98 11.41 -2.11 14.64
N GLU A 99 10.27 -2.76 14.48
CA GLU A 99 9.42 -3.25 15.56
C GLU A 99 9.62 -4.75 15.76
N ALA A 100 8.95 -5.31 16.78
CA ALA A 100 9.02 -6.73 17.11
C ALA A 100 8.91 -7.64 15.87
N GLY A 101 9.86 -8.57 15.72
CA GLY A 101 9.91 -9.49 14.60
C GLY A 101 10.43 -8.89 13.29
N GLY A 102 11.15 -7.76 13.33
CA GLY A 102 11.81 -7.14 12.18
C GLY A 102 10.87 -6.36 11.26
N ALA A 103 9.64 -6.07 11.72
CA ALA A 103 8.68 -5.30 10.94
C ALA A 103 9.16 -3.85 10.80
N VAL A 104 9.06 -3.27 9.61
CA VAL A 104 9.54 -1.92 9.32
C VAL A 104 8.42 -0.93 9.51
N VAL A 105 8.50 -0.08 10.54
CA VAL A 105 7.50 0.94 10.83
C VAL A 105 8.02 2.33 10.47
N LEU A 106 7.21 3.08 9.73
CA LEU A 106 7.50 4.47 9.36
C LEU A 106 7.15 5.40 10.53
N ASP A 107 8.13 6.14 11.04
CA ASP A 107 7.95 6.98 12.23
C ASP A 107 6.98 8.13 11.98
N GLU A 108 6.95 8.61 10.74
CA GLU A 108 6.12 9.74 10.36
C GLU A 108 4.64 9.38 10.27
N ALA A 109 4.27 8.10 10.17
CA ALA A 109 2.89 7.65 10.00
C ALA A 109 1.96 8.11 11.14
N SER A 110 0.73 8.51 10.80
CA SER A 110 -0.23 8.99 11.81
C SER A 110 -0.75 7.88 12.70
N ALA A 111 -1.02 6.71 12.12
CA ALA A 111 -1.31 5.49 12.84
C ALA A 111 -0.75 4.30 12.08
N TRP A 112 -0.39 3.24 12.79
CA TRP A 112 0.15 2.03 12.20
C TRP A 112 -0.16 0.81 13.06
N PHE A 113 -0.12 -0.36 12.43
CA PHE A 113 -0.04 -1.63 13.14
C PHE A 113 0.90 -2.60 12.42
N VAL A 114 1.53 -3.48 13.19
CA VAL A 114 2.23 -4.66 12.69
C VAL A 114 1.31 -5.85 12.87
N GLY A 115 1.14 -6.64 11.82
CA GLY A 115 0.33 -7.85 11.86
C GLY A 115 1.04 -9.07 11.30
N ARG A 116 0.83 -10.21 11.95
CA ARG A 116 1.29 -11.52 11.49
C ARG A 116 0.43 -11.99 10.32
N VAL A 117 1.07 -12.48 9.27
CA VAL A 117 0.36 -13.03 8.11
C VAL A 117 -0.20 -14.39 8.47
N VAL A 118 -1.54 -14.50 8.52
CA VAL A 118 -2.23 -15.76 8.84
C VAL A 118 -2.77 -16.47 7.61
N GLN A 119 -3.00 -15.73 6.53
CA GLN A 119 -3.49 -16.31 5.27
C GLN A 119 -3.01 -15.46 4.09
N ARG A 120 -2.77 -16.14 2.97
CA ARG A 120 -2.50 -15.55 1.67
C ARG A 120 -3.59 -16.02 0.71
N VAL A 121 -4.23 -15.10 0.00
CA VAL A 121 -5.41 -15.37 -0.85
C VAL A 121 -5.13 -14.89 -2.27
N GLU A 122 -5.27 -15.78 -3.25
CA GLU A 122 -5.14 -15.42 -4.66
C GLU A 122 -6.35 -14.60 -5.11
N GLY A 123 -6.11 -13.39 -5.63
CA GLY A 123 -7.14 -12.47 -6.13
C GLY A 123 -7.07 -12.19 -7.63
N GLY A 124 -6.24 -12.94 -8.36
CA GLY A 124 -5.89 -12.66 -9.75
C GLY A 124 -4.48 -12.09 -9.85
N ASP A 125 -4.36 -10.80 -10.18
CA ASP A 125 -3.08 -10.09 -10.28
C ASP A 125 -2.56 -9.58 -8.92
N HIS A 126 -3.40 -9.62 -7.90
CA HIS A 126 -3.06 -9.32 -6.52
C HIS A 126 -3.10 -10.59 -5.66
N VAL A 127 -2.32 -10.58 -4.58
CA VAL A 127 -2.45 -11.52 -3.47
C VAL A 127 -2.89 -10.75 -2.24
N GLY A 128 -3.97 -11.21 -1.62
CA GLY A 128 -4.46 -10.71 -0.34
C GLY A 128 -3.67 -11.33 0.80
N PHE A 129 -3.19 -10.49 1.72
CA PHE A 129 -2.55 -10.90 2.97
C PHE A 129 -3.51 -10.59 4.10
N VAL A 130 -3.99 -11.64 4.79
CA VAL A 130 -4.81 -11.51 5.98
C VAL A 130 -3.89 -11.43 7.19
N LEU A 131 -4.04 -10.36 7.96
CA LEU A 131 -3.19 -10.01 9.08
C LEU A 131 -3.93 -10.18 10.42
N GLU A 132 -3.24 -10.78 11.39
CA GLU A 132 -3.55 -10.66 12.81
C GLU A 132 -2.78 -9.47 13.39
N PRO A 133 -3.41 -8.38 13.82
CA PRO A 133 -2.69 -7.30 14.50
C PRO A 133 -2.01 -7.80 15.79
N GLU A 134 -0.72 -7.46 15.97
CA GLU A 134 0.07 -7.85 17.15
C GLU A 134 0.55 -6.62 17.94
N THR A 135 1.00 -5.57 17.26
CA THR A 135 1.40 -4.29 17.86
C THR A 135 0.86 -3.12 17.04
N TRP A 136 0.63 -1.98 17.68
CA TRP A 136 0.11 -0.78 17.02
C TRP A 136 0.56 0.48 17.74
N GLY A 137 0.46 1.60 17.04
CA GLY A 137 0.78 2.91 17.58
C GLY A 137 0.39 4.02 16.62
N GLY A 138 0.71 5.24 17.00
CA GLY A 138 0.41 6.41 16.18
C GLY A 138 0.82 7.70 16.88
N ARG A 139 0.90 8.76 16.09
CA ARG A 139 1.06 10.12 16.60
C ARG A 139 -0.35 10.56 17.00
N GLU A 140 -0.70 10.42 18.28
CA GLU A 140 -2.02 10.81 18.77
C GLU A 140 -2.39 12.23 18.33
N ALA A 141 -3.59 12.37 17.79
CA ALA A 141 -4.44 13.52 18.02
C ALA A 141 -5.86 12.99 18.11
N SER A 142 -6.50 13.15 19.26
CA SER A 142 -7.90 12.82 19.51
C SER A 142 -8.80 13.36 18.38
N GLY A 143 -9.37 12.48 17.56
CA GLY A 143 -10.28 12.84 16.47
C GLY A 143 -10.21 11.89 15.27
N ALA A 144 -11.19 12.00 14.36
CA ALA A 144 -11.13 11.29 13.09
C ALA A 144 -9.94 11.82 12.26
N LEU A 145 -9.01 10.93 11.90
CA LEU A 145 -7.93 11.28 10.98
C LEU A 145 -8.54 11.71 9.64
N GLY A 146 -8.09 12.84 9.10
CA GLY A 146 -8.36 13.24 7.72
C GLY A 146 -7.60 12.32 6.78
N LEU A 147 -8.04 11.06 6.66
CA LEU A 147 -7.36 10.03 5.90
C LEU A 147 -7.25 10.43 4.43
N ARG A 148 -6.11 10.06 3.84
CA ARG A 148 -5.81 10.26 2.44
C ARG A 148 -6.59 9.26 1.60
N ARG A 149 -7.43 9.78 0.71
CA ARG A 149 -8.24 9.00 -0.23
C ARG A 149 -7.54 8.84 -1.56
N LEU A 150 -7.98 7.90 -2.40
CA LEU A 150 -7.46 7.72 -3.76
C LEU A 150 -7.55 9.03 -4.58
N SER A 151 -8.64 9.76 -4.46
CA SER A 151 -8.88 11.06 -5.08
C SER A 151 -7.86 12.14 -4.68
N ASP A 152 -7.28 12.05 -3.48
CA ASP A 152 -6.24 12.98 -3.01
C ASP A 152 -4.87 12.71 -3.62
N CYS A 153 -4.69 11.53 -4.19
CA CYS A 153 -3.46 11.13 -4.87
C CYS A 153 -3.56 11.32 -6.39
N THR A 154 -4.78 11.47 -6.93
CA THR A 154 -5.04 11.67 -8.36
C THR A 154 -5.41 13.12 -8.71
N SER A 155 -5.84 13.94 -7.74
CA SER A 155 -6.33 15.30 -8.01
C SER A 155 -5.22 16.36 -8.20
N SER A 156 -5.53 17.27 -9.12
CA SER A 156 -4.67 18.20 -9.82
C SER A 156 -4.32 19.48 -9.05
N ARG A 157 -3.02 19.72 -8.82
CA ARG A 157 -2.38 21.03 -9.07
C ARG A 157 -1.03 20.78 -9.74
N PRO A 158 -0.61 21.61 -10.71
CA PRO A 158 0.67 21.45 -11.40
C PRO A 158 1.81 21.76 -10.41
N GLY A 159 2.41 20.72 -9.83
CA GLY A 159 3.77 20.81 -9.29
C GLY A 159 4.76 20.82 -10.46
N PRO A 160 5.98 21.38 -10.26
CA PRO A 160 6.91 21.64 -11.37
C PRO A 160 7.49 20.38 -12.02
N ASP A 161 7.27 19.18 -11.46
CA ASP A 161 7.78 17.94 -12.01
C ASP A 161 6.66 17.04 -12.59
N PRO A 162 6.53 16.96 -13.93
CA PRO A 162 5.58 16.06 -14.59
C PRO A 162 5.88 14.56 -14.39
N ARG A 163 7.04 14.16 -13.85
CA ARG A 163 7.42 12.74 -13.65
C ARG A 163 6.70 12.07 -12.47
N SER A 164 6.34 12.82 -11.43
CA SER A 164 5.61 12.28 -10.25
C SER A 164 4.15 11.96 -10.58
N ARG A 165 3.54 12.71 -11.51
CA ARG A 165 2.21 12.44 -12.07
C ARG A 165 2.17 11.15 -12.87
N LEU A 166 3.22 10.89 -13.67
CA LEU A 166 3.31 9.67 -14.47
C LEU A 166 3.45 8.45 -13.58
N ALA A 167 4.23 8.45 -12.51
CA ALA A 167 4.50 7.20 -11.78
C ALA A 167 3.32 6.65 -10.95
N TYR A 168 2.47 7.51 -10.38
CA TYR A 168 1.28 7.09 -9.60
C TYR A 168 0.18 6.53 -10.50
N VAL A 169 -0.09 7.27 -11.60
CA VAL A 169 -1.01 6.82 -12.65
C VAL A 169 -0.40 5.65 -13.38
N ASP A 170 0.90 5.58 -13.64
CA ASP A 170 1.55 4.43 -14.26
C ASP A 170 1.51 3.22 -13.35
N GLN A 171 1.68 3.28 -12.02
CA GLN A 171 1.59 2.03 -11.25
C GLN A 171 0.16 1.51 -11.11
N TYR A 172 -0.85 2.39 -11.04
CA TYR A 172 -2.27 2.00 -11.02
C TYR A 172 -2.81 1.65 -12.43
N THR A 173 -2.38 2.37 -13.46
CA THR A 173 -2.77 2.22 -14.88
C THR A 173 -1.91 1.19 -15.61
N LEU A 174 -0.62 1.01 -15.35
CA LEU A 174 0.15 -0.17 -15.82
C LEU A 174 -0.42 -1.44 -15.18
N ASN A 175 -0.88 -1.38 -13.92
CA ASN A 175 -1.63 -2.47 -13.31
C ASN A 175 -3.03 -2.66 -13.90
N LYS A 176 -3.68 -1.65 -14.48
CA LYS A 176 -4.98 -1.80 -15.17
C LYS A 176 -4.86 -2.16 -16.66
N GLU A 177 -3.94 -1.57 -17.40
CA GLU A 177 -3.78 -1.68 -18.86
C GLU A 177 -2.82 -2.82 -19.25
N GLY A 178 -1.66 -2.94 -18.59
CA GLY A 178 -0.77 -4.11 -18.77
C GLY A 178 -1.38 -5.42 -18.27
N LEU A 179 -2.45 -5.34 -17.49
CA LEU A 179 -3.27 -6.46 -17.03
C LEU A 179 -4.36 -6.86 -18.03
N LYS A 180 -4.96 -5.90 -18.74
CA LYS A 180 -5.93 -6.18 -19.81
C LYS A 180 -5.27 -6.93 -20.98
N GLU A 181 -4.05 -6.53 -21.35
CA GLU A 181 -3.30 -7.18 -22.45
C GLU A 181 -2.93 -8.64 -22.15
N ARG A 182 -2.60 -8.99 -20.90
CA ARG A 182 -2.24 -10.37 -20.52
C ARG A 182 -3.42 -11.32 -20.36
N ILE A 183 -4.62 -10.79 -20.08
CA ILE A 183 -5.86 -11.58 -19.99
C ILE A 183 -6.39 -11.90 -21.40
N THR A 184 -6.19 -11.00 -22.38
CA THR A 184 -6.60 -11.24 -23.77
C THR A 184 -5.71 -12.24 -24.51
N ASP A 185 -4.43 -12.38 -24.13
CA ASP A 185 -3.48 -13.32 -24.77
C ASP A 185 -3.58 -14.77 -24.26
N SER A 186 -4.43 -15.05 -23.25
CA SER A 186 -4.63 -16.40 -22.70
C SER A 186 -5.99 -17.03 -23.04
N THR A 187 -6.66 -16.53 -24.09
CA THR A 187 -7.94 -17.07 -24.60
C THR A 187 -7.78 -17.48 -26.06
#